data_AF-A0A2X1J655-F1
#
_entry.id   AF-A0A2X1J655-F1
#
_cell.length_a   1.000
_cell.length_b   1.000
_cell.length_c   1.000
_cell.angle_alpha   90.00
_cell.angle_beta   90.00
_cell.angle_gamma   90.00
#
_symmetry.space_group_name_H-M   'P 1'
#
loop_
_entity.id
_entity.type
_entity.pdbx_description
1 polymer ?
#
loop_
_entity_poly.entity_id
_entity_poly.type
_entity_poly.pdbx_seq_one_letter_code
_entity_poly.pdbx_strand_id
1 'polypeptide(L)'
;MLDNSTFDYKPHLKSAYIDPIRTVTVIDDEYPTIDDLISPTKDSFSQDNISRLKDIIDISRSEEYNWLLDVYNGKEKKIQEGTVSNRLYHSDLLILDYHLDGEDSGYCKKSIDIIKNLSENRHFNIVAVHTKGYDGQKGSVNEVLIDIITSLQERPAISILNDKIKSRIDDALDEWEIEDPSIREDLINSVSTLDLLFLINKFGSNLSSGCFDYEVLDVFHNIFDQKPDNINISKILIFKWISSEKLHRYADQFNNKTSKFFDWGTNENHNWIKTEDLFITVLGKKDTPISDIPNQLLEALSNSKTTSAQTYFIKTQK
;
A
#
# COMPACT_ATOMS: atom_id res chain seq x y z
N MET A 1 20.71 -1.32 -32.10
CA MET A 1 19.78 -1.14 -30.96
C MET A 1 19.51 -2.53 -30.43
N LEU A 2 19.95 -2.83 -29.21
CA LEU A 2 19.69 -4.14 -28.60
C LEU A 2 18.21 -4.21 -28.26
N ASP A 3 17.58 -5.28 -28.73
CA ASP A 3 16.19 -5.62 -28.46
C ASP A 3 16.06 -5.90 -26.95
N ASN A 4 15.45 -4.97 -26.21
CA ASN A 4 15.30 -5.03 -24.75
C ASN A 4 14.29 -6.09 -24.28
N SER A 5 13.71 -6.88 -25.19
CA SER A 5 12.69 -7.89 -24.91
C SER A 5 13.24 -9.20 -24.32
N THR A 6 14.56 -9.41 -24.29
CA THR A 6 15.18 -10.67 -23.83
C THR A 6 16.11 -10.53 -22.61
N PHE A 7 16.24 -9.35 -22.01
CA PHE A 7 17.11 -9.18 -20.83
C PHE A 7 16.33 -9.53 -19.57
N ASP A 8 16.69 -10.64 -18.92
CA ASP A 8 16.14 -10.99 -17.62
C ASP A 8 16.76 -10.11 -16.52
N TYR A 9 15.97 -9.17 -16.01
CA TYR A 9 16.40 -8.25 -14.96
C TYR A 9 16.36 -8.87 -13.57
N LYS A 10 15.69 -10.01 -13.36
CA LYS A 10 15.48 -10.59 -12.03
C LYS A 10 16.79 -10.97 -11.33
N PRO A 11 17.77 -11.63 -11.98
CA PRO A 11 19.05 -11.94 -11.34
C PRO A 11 19.80 -10.69 -10.86
N HIS A 12 19.70 -9.60 -11.63
CA HIS A 12 20.33 -8.32 -11.29
C HIS A 12 19.63 -7.61 -10.13
N LEU A 13 18.29 -7.71 -10.07
CA LEU A 13 17.52 -7.22 -8.94
C LEU A 13 17.85 -7.99 -7.66
N LYS A 14 17.89 -9.33 -7.75
CA LYS A 14 18.27 -10.19 -6.63
C LYS A 14 19.64 -9.81 -6.09
N SER A 15 20.64 -9.70 -6.98
CA SER A 15 22.00 -9.31 -6.61
C SER A 15 22.13 -7.90 -6.04
N ALA A 16 21.24 -6.97 -6.41
CA ALA A 16 21.33 -5.57 -5.99
C ALA A 16 20.53 -5.26 -4.71
N TYR A 17 19.41 -5.96 -4.48
CA TYR A 17 18.46 -5.61 -3.42
C TYR A 17 18.16 -6.75 -2.43
N ILE A 18 18.30 -8.02 -2.84
CA ILE A 18 17.95 -9.17 -1.99
C ILE A 18 19.21 -9.78 -1.36
N ASP A 19 20.19 -10.15 -2.19
CA ASP A 19 21.45 -10.75 -1.73
C ASP A 19 22.26 -9.86 -0.77
N PRO A 20 22.21 -8.52 -0.87
CA PRO A 20 22.90 -7.65 0.09
C PRO A 20 22.23 -7.52 1.46
N ILE A 21 20.99 -8.00 1.66
CA ILE A 21 20.28 -7.89 2.95
C ILE A 21 21.10 -8.63 4.02
N ARG A 22 21.44 -7.93 5.10
CA ARG A 22 22.15 -8.47 6.26
C ARG A 22 21.37 -8.32 7.55
N THR A 23 20.57 -7.28 7.69
CA THR A 23 19.77 -7.03 8.90
C THR A 23 18.29 -7.15 8.58
N VAL A 24 17.59 -7.95 9.38
CA VAL A 24 16.14 -8.13 9.30
C VAL A 24 15.52 -7.80 10.64
N THR A 25 14.48 -6.99 10.62
CA THR A 25 13.69 -6.69 11.81
C THR A 25 12.26 -7.15 11.59
N VAL A 26 11.72 -7.87 12.56
CA VAL A 26 10.31 -8.25 12.59
C VAL A 26 9.61 -7.43 13.67
N ILE A 27 8.49 -6.81 13.33
CA ILE A 27 7.59 -6.18 14.32
C ILE A 27 6.23 -6.85 14.19
N ASP A 28 5.85 -7.63 15.20
CA ASP A 28 4.58 -8.37 15.24
C ASP A 28 4.19 -8.53 16.72
N ASP A 29 3.01 -8.05 17.10
CA ASP A 29 2.56 -8.03 18.50
C ASP A 29 2.17 -9.43 19.02
N GLU A 30 2.09 -10.41 18.13
CA GLU A 30 1.79 -11.80 18.43
C GLU A 30 3.04 -12.66 18.66
N TYR A 31 4.24 -12.12 18.42
CA TYR A 31 5.51 -12.84 18.56
C TYR A 31 6.22 -12.51 19.89
N PRO A 32 6.82 -13.53 20.55
CA PRO A 32 7.65 -13.27 21.72
C PRO A 32 8.95 -12.57 21.31
N THR A 33 9.30 -11.51 22.03
CA THR A 33 10.62 -10.86 21.92
C THR A 33 11.68 -11.63 22.73
N ILE A 34 12.96 -11.30 22.53
CA ILE A 34 14.05 -11.87 23.35
C ILE A 34 13.82 -11.56 24.85
N ASP A 35 13.36 -10.34 25.16
CA ASP A 35 13.08 -9.94 26.53
C ASP A 35 11.93 -10.76 27.14
N ASP A 36 10.88 -11.06 26.37
CA ASP A 36 9.76 -11.93 26.80
C ASP A 36 10.22 -13.37 27.09
N LEU A 37 11.20 -13.87 26.34
CA LEU A 37 11.75 -15.22 26.54
C LEU A 37 12.67 -15.32 27.76
N ILE A 38 13.41 -14.26 28.08
CA ILE A 38 14.35 -14.21 29.21
C ILE A 38 13.62 -13.85 30.51
N SER A 39 12.62 -12.97 30.43
CA SER A 39 11.80 -12.51 31.54
C SER A 39 10.36 -12.96 31.31
N PRO A 40 10.00 -14.20 31.71
CA PRO A 40 8.68 -14.75 31.40
C PRO A 40 7.58 -13.84 31.97
N THR A 41 6.93 -13.12 31.06
CA THR A 41 5.66 -12.46 31.29
C THR A 41 4.57 -13.54 31.35
N LYS A 42 3.42 -13.25 31.97
CA LYS A 42 2.33 -14.25 32.14
C LYS A 42 1.57 -14.57 30.85
N ASP A 43 1.94 -13.93 29.73
CA ASP A 43 1.20 -14.04 28.48
C ASP A 43 1.61 -15.31 27.74
N SER A 44 0.64 -16.19 27.52
CA SER A 44 0.85 -17.42 26.74
C SER A 44 0.79 -17.10 25.24
N PHE A 45 1.93 -17.19 24.55
CA PHE A 45 1.97 -17.11 23.08
C PHE A 45 1.37 -18.38 22.44
N SER A 46 0.66 -18.22 21.33
CA SER A 46 0.06 -19.36 20.62
C SER A 46 1.14 -20.24 19.99
N GLN A 47 0.89 -21.56 19.91
CA GLN A 47 1.83 -22.49 19.27
C GLN A 47 2.05 -22.17 17.80
N ASP A 48 0.99 -21.72 17.11
CA ASP A 48 1.08 -21.31 15.70
C ASP A 48 2.01 -20.12 15.51
N ASN A 49 1.95 -19.11 16.39
CA ASN A 49 2.83 -17.94 16.31
C ASN A 49 4.28 -18.28 16.66
N ILE A 50 4.50 -19.18 17.62
CA ILE A 50 5.83 -19.72 17.93
C ILE A 50 6.39 -20.50 16.72
N SER A 51 5.56 -21.31 16.05
CA SER A 51 5.98 -22.05 14.85
C SER A 51 6.35 -21.10 13.72
N ARG A 52 5.52 -20.08 13.46
CA ARG A 52 5.82 -19.05 12.45
C ARG A 52 7.13 -18.32 12.76
N LEU A 53 7.32 -17.87 13.99
CA LEU A 53 8.55 -17.20 14.41
C LEU A 53 9.78 -18.11 14.22
N LYS A 54 9.65 -19.40 14.54
CA LYS A 54 10.71 -20.38 14.32
C LYS A 54 11.07 -20.49 12.84
N ASP A 55 10.08 -20.51 11.94
CA ASP A 55 10.34 -20.51 10.50
C ASP A 55 11.16 -19.27 10.10
N ILE A 56 10.82 -18.08 10.61
CA ILE A 56 11.60 -16.84 10.35
C ILE A 56 13.06 -17.02 10.79
N ILE A 57 13.28 -17.57 11.98
CA ILE A 57 14.62 -17.80 12.53
C ILE A 57 15.40 -18.77 11.66
N ASP A 58 14.77 -19.86 11.22
CA ASP A 58 15.40 -20.91 10.42
C ASP A 58 15.77 -20.38 9.02
N ILE A 59 14.90 -19.60 8.36
CA ILE A 59 15.20 -18.94 7.08
C ILE A 59 16.34 -17.93 7.25
N SER A 60 16.24 -17.08 8.27
CA SER A 60 17.23 -16.03 8.52
C SER A 60 18.62 -16.61 8.75
N ARG A 61 18.72 -17.77 9.42
CA ARG A 61 19.98 -18.45 9.72
C ARG A 61 20.44 -19.44 8.65
N SER A 62 19.68 -19.60 7.57
CA SER A 62 20.08 -20.46 6.45
C SER A 62 21.34 -19.91 5.77
N GLU A 63 22.10 -20.81 5.13
CA GLU A 63 23.32 -20.45 4.38
C GLU A 63 23.01 -19.51 3.19
N GLU A 64 21.78 -19.57 2.67
CA GLU A 64 21.34 -18.75 1.54
C GLU A 64 21.23 -17.26 1.92
N TYR A 65 20.67 -16.96 3.10
CA TYR A 65 20.36 -15.59 3.50
C TYR A 65 21.34 -15.02 4.53
N ASN A 66 21.67 -15.80 5.56
CA ASN A 66 22.60 -15.42 6.64
C ASN A 66 22.31 -14.03 7.23
N TRP A 67 21.05 -13.81 7.61
CA TRP A 67 20.53 -12.57 8.17
C TRP A 67 20.70 -12.48 9.69
N LEU A 68 20.97 -11.27 10.16
CA LEU A 68 20.87 -10.87 11.56
C LEU A 68 19.41 -10.48 11.84
N LEU A 69 18.70 -11.35 12.56
CA LEU A 69 17.29 -11.17 12.90
C LEU A 69 17.12 -10.55 14.29
N ASP A 70 16.25 -9.54 14.36
CA ASP A 70 15.75 -8.95 15.61
C ASP A 70 14.21 -8.90 15.60
N VAL A 71 13.58 -9.09 16.76
CA VAL A 71 12.11 -9.28 16.89
C VAL A 71 11.55 -8.37 17.97
N TYR A 72 10.55 -7.57 17.59
CA TYR A 72 9.87 -6.58 18.43
C TYR A 72 8.37 -6.83 18.44
N ASN A 73 7.69 -6.44 19.52
CA ASN A 73 6.25 -6.65 19.69
C ASN A 73 5.42 -5.36 19.55
N GLY A 74 6.05 -4.25 19.14
CA GLY A 74 5.35 -2.99 18.89
C GLY A 74 4.94 -2.22 20.15
N LYS A 75 5.23 -2.73 21.35
CA LYS A 75 4.87 -2.12 22.65
C LYS A 75 5.98 -1.24 23.24
N GLU A 76 7.09 -1.09 22.56
CA GLU A 76 8.24 -0.34 23.03
C GLU A 76 7.87 1.15 23.14
N LYS A 77 8.05 1.75 24.33
CA LYS A 77 7.70 3.16 24.62
C LYS A 77 8.24 4.16 23.59
N LYS A 78 9.37 3.83 22.96
CA LYS A 78 10.06 4.66 21.98
C LYS A 78 9.47 4.60 20.56
N ILE A 79 8.53 3.69 20.27
CA ILE A 79 7.83 3.66 18.97
C ILE A 79 6.95 4.89 18.84
N GLN A 80 6.31 5.31 19.93
CA GLN A 80 5.40 6.47 19.98
C GLN A 80 6.14 7.82 19.96
N GLU A 81 7.40 7.86 20.39
CA GLU A 81 8.20 9.10 20.46
C GLU A 81 9.18 9.25 19.29
N GLY A 82 8.97 8.49 18.18
CA GLY A 82 9.87 8.56 17.03
C GLY A 82 11.33 8.27 17.40
N THR A 83 11.59 7.38 18.37
CA THR A 83 12.94 7.04 18.87
C THR A 83 13.29 5.53 18.75
N VAL A 84 12.35 4.66 18.38
CA VAL A 84 12.67 3.32 17.80
C VAL A 84 13.33 3.46 16.40
N SER A 85 13.15 4.65 15.83
CA SER A 85 13.91 5.52 14.91
C SER A 85 15.46 5.51 14.98
N ASN A 86 16.13 4.42 15.32
CA ASN A 86 17.57 4.29 15.00
C ASN A 86 17.88 2.85 14.61
N ARG A 87 17.29 1.87 15.31
CA ARG A 87 17.49 0.45 14.96
C ARG A 87 16.71 0.07 13.71
N LEU A 88 15.48 0.57 13.56
CA LEU A 88 14.70 0.37 12.31
C LEU A 88 15.37 1.01 11.10
N TYR A 89 16.07 2.14 11.29
CA TYR A 89 16.78 2.85 10.22
C TYR A 89 18.07 2.16 9.74
N HIS A 90 18.50 1.12 10.44
CA HIS A 90 19.65 0.30 10.06
C HIS A 90 19.24 -1.11 9.67
N SER A 91 17.93 -1.37 9.54
CA SER A 91 17.40 -2.62 9.04
C SER A 91 17.30 -2.55 7.51
N ASP A 92 17.93 -3.49 6.82
CA ASP A 92 17.83 -3.59 5.36
C ASP A 92 16.40 -4.03 4.96
N LEU A 93 15.81 -4.93 5.76
CA LEU A 93 14.46 -5.47 5.57
C LEU A 93 13.65 -5.42 6.88
N LEU A 94 12.51 -4.74 6.83
CA LEU A 94 11.50 -4.75 7.87
C LEU A 94 10.33 -5.65 7.47
N ILE A 95 10.04 -6.67 8.27
CA ILE A 95 8.79 -7.44 8.21
C ILE A 95 7.85 -6.85 9.26
N LEU A 96 6.79 -6.19 8.80
CA LEU A 96 5.89 -5.42 9.65
C LEU A 96 4.50 -6.04 9.65
N ASP A 97 4.00 -6.50 10.80
CA ASP A 97 2.58 -6.78 10.93
C ASP A 97 1.78 -5.48 10.81
N TYR A 98 0.72 -5.50 10.02
CA TYR A 98 -0.17 -4.35 9.90
C TYR A 98 -0.93 -4.10 11.21
N HIS A 99 -1.31 -5.13 11.97
CA HIS A 99 -2.25 -5.00 13.09
C HIS A 99 -1.62 -4.77 14.48
N LEU A 100 -0.57 -3.95 14.57
CA LEU A 100 0.15 -3.68 15.85
C LEU A 100 -0.68 -2.97 16.95
N ASP A 101 -1.89 -2.52 16.63
CA ASP A 101 -2.80 -1.90 17.60
C ASP A 101 -3.62 -2.94 18.39
N GLY A 102 -3.54 -4.23 18.02
CA GLY A 102 -4.28 -5.31 18.66
C GLY A 102 -5.79 -5.31 18.36
N GLU A 103 -6.26 -4.36 17.54
CA GLU A 103 -7.60 -4.32 16.99
C GLU A 103 -7.57 -4.86 15.55
N ASP A 104 -8.27 -5.97 15.30
CA ASP A 104 -8.35 -6.64 13.99
C ASP A 104 -9.22 -5.89 12.96
N SER A 105 -9.81 -4.75 13.32
CA SER A 105 -10.75 -4.02 12.47
C SER A 105 -10.30 -2.60 12.16
N GLY A 106 -9.74 -2.39 10.97
CA GLY A 106 -9.62 -1.06 10.39
C GLY A 106 -8.19 -0.51 10.31
N TYR A 107 -8.10 0.81 10.28
CA TYR A 107 -6.85 1.55 10.06
C TYR A 107 -5.90 1.44 11.26
N CYS A 108 -4.75 0.79 11.06
CA CYS A 108 -3.76 0.57 12.11
C CYS A 108 -2.72 1.69 12.14
N LYS A 109 -2.96 2.67 13.02
CA LYS A 109 -2.19 3.90 13.08
C LYS A 109 -0.72 3.65 13.39
N LYS A 110 -0.38 2.73 14.30
CA LYS A 110 1.04 2.46 14.64
C LYS A 110 1.86 2.02 13.43
N SER A 111 1.33 1.08 12.66
CA SER A 111 2.01 0.52 11.48
C SER A 111 2.16 1.57 10.38
N ILE A 112 1.12 2.39 10.18
CA ILE A 112 1.17 3.51 9.25
C ILE A 112 2.17 4.58 9.69
N ASP A 113 2.22 4.92 10.98
CA ASP A 113 3.19 5.89 11.51
C ASP A 113 4.63 5.39 11.33
N ILE A 114 4.90 4.08 11.48
CA ILE A 114 6.20 3.49 11.16
C ILE A 114 6.53 3.68 9.67
N ILE A 115 5.59 3.36 8.77
CA ILE A 115 5.78 3.50 7.31
C ILE A 115 6.02 4.97 6.91
N LYS A 116 5.25 5.92 7.46
CA LYS A 116 5.44 7.36 7.21
C LYS A 116 6.84 7.80 7.61
N ASN A 117 7.30 7.43 8.81
CA ASN A 117 8.64 7.77 9.30
C ASN A 117 9.75 7.19 8.41
N LEU A 118 9.60 5.94 7.92
CA LEU A 118 10.56 5.33 6.99
C LEU A 118 10.60 6.06 5.64
N SER A 119 9.45 6.56 5.16
CA SER A 119 9.36 7.26 3.88
C SER A 119 10.00 8.66 3.86
N GLU A 120 10.28 9.22 5.05
CA GLU A 120 10.92 10.53 5.22
C GLU A 120 12.41 10.41 5.61
N ASN A 121 12.89 9.20 5.88
CA ASN A 121 14.28 8.92 6.23
C ASN A 121 15.17 8.87 4.96
N ARG A 122 16.47 9.15 5.08
CA ARG A 122 17.46 9.10 3.98
C ARG A 122 18.09 7.72 3.75
N HIS A 123 17.72 6.72 4.54
CA HIS A 123 18.18 5.35 4.36
C HIS A 123 17.11 4.60 3.60
N PHE A 124 17.46 3.99 2.46
CA PHE A 124 16.52 3.18 1.69
C PHE A 124 16.13 1.94 2.49
N ASN A 125 14.84 1.75 2.75
CA ASN A 125 14.32 0.61 3.50
C ASN A 125 13.45 -0.28 2.60
N ILE A 126 13.59 -1.60 2.76
CA ILE A 126 12.67 -2.58 2.17
C ILE A 126 11.69 -3.02 3.27
N VAL A 127 10.39 -2.99 2.97
CA VAL A 127 9.34 -3.35 3.92
C VAL A 127 8.41 -4.40 3.32
N ALA A 128 8.28 -5.54 4.00
CA ALA A 128 7.25 -6.52 3.74
C ALA A 128 6.15 -6.37 4.80
N VAL A 129 5.03 -5.73 4.42
CA VAL A 129 3.88 -5.58 5.31
C VAL A 129 3.10 -6.89 5.29
N HIS A 130 3.04 -7.57 6.42
CA HIS A 130 2.27 -8.78 6.61
C HIS A 130 0.91 -8.45 7.21
N THR A 131 -0.15 -8.98 6.63
CA THR A 131 -1.50 -8.64 7.09
C THR A 131 -2.44 -9.83 7.06
N LYS A 132 -3.32 -9.93 8.06
CA LYS A 132 -4.52 -10.76 8.00
C LYS A 132 -5.67 -10.05 7.24
N GLY A 133 -5.45 -8.76 6.95
CA GLY A 133 -6.39 -7.70 6.63
C GLY A 133 -7.65 -7.65 7.51
N TYR A 134 -8.65 -6.86 7.13
CA TYR A 134 -9.73 -6.47 8.05
C TYR A 134 -10.71 -7.60 8.38
N ASP A 135 -10.86 -8.59 7.51
CA ASP A 135 -11.83 -9.68 7.66
C ASP A 135 -11.24 -11.09 7.44
N GLY A 136 -9.91 -11.19 7.22
CA GLY A 136 -9.26 -12.47 6.97
C GLY A 136 -9.40 -13.03 5.55
N GLN A 137 -9.94 -12.27 4.57
CA GLN A 137 -10.14 -12.67 3.16
C GLN A 137 -9.18 -11.95 2.19
N LYS A 138 -9.02 -12.43 0.94
CA LYS A 138 -8.08 -11.86 -0.05
C LYS A 138 -8.33 -10.38 -0.41
N GLY A 139 -9.57 -9.88 -0.31
CA GLY A 139 -9.90 -8.47 -0.52
C GLY A 139 -9.21 -7.52 0.47
N SER A 140 -8.71 -8.06 1.58
CA SER A 140 -8.17 -7.32 2.70
C SER A 140 -6.72 -6.83 2.52
N VAL A 141 -5.96 -7.43 1.59
CA VAL A 141 -4.62 -6.92 1.20
C VAL A 141 -4.77 -5.57 0.48
N ASN A 142 -5.79 -5.43 -0.36
CA ASN A 142 -6.06 -4.19 -1.08
C ASN A 142 -6.48 -3.05 -0.15
N GLU A 143 -7.21 -3.35 0.93
CA GLU A 143 -7.60 -2.36 1.94
C GLU A 143 -6.36 -1.80 2.65
N VAL A 144 -5.45 -2.67 3.09
CA VAL A 144 -4.17 -2.27 3.68
C VAL A 144 -3.31 -1.51 2.67
N LEU A 145 -3.29 -1.96 1.41
CA LEU A 145 -2.58 -1.25 0.35
C LEU A 145 -3.15 0.17 0.16
N ILE A 146 -4.48 0.34 0.16
CA ILE A 146 -5.14 1.64 0.09
C ILE A 146 -4.74 2.50 1.28
N ASP A 147 -4.77 1.99 2.50
CA ASP A 147 -4.37 2.73 3.71
C ASP A 147 -2.94 3.25 3.58
N ILE A 148 -2.01 2.43 3.09
CA ILE A 148 -0.62 2.86 2.91
C ILE A 148 -0.53 3.91 1.80
N ILE A 149 -1.21 3.70 0.67
CA ILE A 149 -1.22 4.63 -0.48
C ILE A 149 -1.80 6.00 -0.09
N THR A 150 -2.93 6.03 0.64
CA THR A 150 -3.54 7.29 1.11
C THR A 150 -2.60 7.96 2.10
N SER A 151 -1.98 7.19 3.00
CA SER A 151 -1.07 7.73 4.03
C SER A 151 0.21 8.38 3.49
N LEU A 152 0.66 8.02 2.28
CA LEU A 152 1.89 8.52 1.67
C LEU A 152 1.65 9.60 0.59
N GLN A 153 0.39 9.95 0.31
CA GLN A 153 0.04 10.97 -0.68
C GLN A 153 -0.70 12.16 -0.06
N GLU A 154 -0.59 13.31 -0.70
CA GLU A 154 -1.45 14.46 -0.44
C GLU A 154 -2.88 14.14 -0.89
N ARG A 155 -3.87 14.66 -0.15
CA ARG A 155 -5.27 14.53 -0.52
C ARG A 155 -5.51 15.04 -1.95
N PRO A 156 -6.05 14.20 -2.86
CA PRO A 156 -6.26 14.59 -4.25
C PRO A 156 -7.27 15.74 -4.37
N ALA A 157 -6.89 16.82 -5.04
CA ALA A 157 -7.75 18.01 -5.23
C ALA A 157 -9.10 17.69 -5.90
N ILE A 158 -9.15 16.65 -6.73
CA ILE A 158 -10.38 16.19 -7.39
C ILE A 158 -11.45 15.69 -6.41
N SER A 159 -11.04 15.24 -5.22
CA SER A 159 -11.93 14.78 -4.14
C SER A 159 -12.50 15.91 -3.29
N ILE A 160 -12.11 17.16 -3.55
CA ILE A 160 -12.52 18.32 -2.76
C ILE A 160 -13.60 19.06 -3.54
N LEU A 161 -14.84 18.93 -3.08
CA LEU A 161 -15.99 19.63 -3.63
C LEU A 161 -16.34 20.85 -2.77
N ASN A 162 -16.70 21.96 -3.42
CA ASN A 162 -17.34 23.07 -2.72
C ASN A 162 -18.87 22.86 -2.66
N ASP A 163 -19.51 23.51 -1.69
CA ASP A 163 -20.95 23.32 -1.41
C ASP A 163 -21.84 23.60 -2.62
N LYS A 164 -21.50 24.60 -3.44
CA LYS A 164 -22.26 24.95 -4.64
C LYS A 164 -22.21 23.85 -5.70
N ILE A 165 -21.03 23.28 -5.92
CA ILE A 165 -20.87 22.16 -6.87
C ILE A 165 -21.56 20.92 -6.31
N LYS A 166 -21.38 20.64 -5.01
CA LYS A 166 -22.01 19.49 -4.35
C LYS A 166 -23.53 19.55 -4.47
N SER A 167 -24.16 20.67 -4.11
CA SER A 167 -25.61 20.87 -4.25
C SER A 167 -26.10 20.66 -5.67
N ARG A 168 -25.40 21.19 -6.69
CA ARG A 168 -25.77 20.97 -8.09
C ARG A 168 -25.71 19.50 -8.50
N ILE A 169 -24.73 18.75 -7.96
CA ILE A 169 -24.57 17.33 -8.25
C ILE A 169 -25.69 16.55 -7.55
N ASP A 170 -25.95 16.86 -6.28
CA ASP A 170 -27.00 16.22 -5.50
C ASP A 170 -28.38 16.44 -6.13
N ASP A 171 -28.72 17.66 -6.56
CA ASP A 171 -29.98 17.94 -7.26
C ASP A 171 -30.15 17.07 -8.53
N ALA A 172 -29.07 16.92 -9.32
CA ALA A 172 -29.11 16.12 -10.54
C ALA A 172 -29.16 14.61 -10.27
N LEU A 173 -28.52 14.14 -9.20
CA LEU A 173 -28.58 12.74 -8.79
C LEU A 173 -29.94 12.40 -8.17
N ASP A 174 -30.52 13.30 -7.38
CA ASP A 174 -31.87 13.14 -6.82
C ASP A 174 -32.92 13.01 -7.93
N GLU A 175 -32.80 13.82 -9.00
CA GLU A 175 -33.66 13.69 -10.18
C GLU A 175 -33.45 12.36 -10.92
N TRP A 176 -32.20 11.90 -11.03
CA TRP A 176 -31.89 10.63 -11.69
C TRP A 176 -32.39 9.43 -10.86
N GLU A 177 -32.31 9.51 -9.53
CA GLU A 177 -32.79 8.49 -8.59
C GLU A 177 -34.31 8.24 -8.65
N ILE A 178 -35.08 9.19 -9.19
CA ILE A 178 -36.53 9.00 -9.42
C ILE A 178 -36.78 7.88 -10.43
N GLU A 179 -35.93 7.77 -11.46
CA GLU A 179 -36.04 6.75 -12.50
C GLU A 179 -35.21 5.51 -12.17
N ASP A 180 -34.05 5.70 -11.54
CA ASP A 180 -33.12 4.63 -11.18
C ASP A 180 -32.67 4.74 -9.71
N PRO A 181 -33.38 4.08 -8.77
CA PRO A 181 -33.08 4.19 -7.34
C PRO A 181 -31.69 3.67 -6.91
N SER A 182 -30.99 2.89 -7.75
CA SER A 182 -29.64 2.39 -7.42
C SER A 182 -28.51 3.25 -7.99
N ILE A 183 -28.81 4.30 -8.75
CA ILE A 183 -27.80 5.00 -9.55
C ILE A 183 -26.62 5.54 -8.73
N ARG A 184 -26.85 6.04 -7.51
CA ARG A 184 -25.73 6.52 -6.65
C ARG A 184 -24.80 5.38 -6.29
N GLU A 185 -25.35 4.23 -5.89
CA GLU A 185 -24.57 3.05 -5.56
C GLU A 185 -23.85 2.51 -6.80
N ASP A 186 -24.52 2.45 -7.94
CA ASP A 186 -23.95 1.97 -9.21
C ASP A 186 -22.81 2.87 -9.68
N LEU A 187 -22.97 4.19 -9.61
CA LEU A 187 -21.91 5.16 -9.91
C LEU A 187 -20.72 5.03 -8.95
N ILE A 188 -20.97 4.86 -7.64
CA ILE A 188 -19.88 4.63 -6.68
C ILE A 188 -19.19 3.29 -6.98
N ASN A 189 -19.92 2.23 -7.30
CA ASN A 189 -19.35 0.90 -7.55
C ASN A 189 -18.70 0.78 -8.93
N SER A 190 -18.98 1.70 -9.85
CA SER A 190 -18.46 1.70 -11.22
C SER A 190 -16.94 1.84 -11.35
N VAL A 191 -16.27 2.33 -10.30
CA VAL A 191 -14.80 2.50 -10.25
C VAL A 191 -14.31 2.00 -8.90
N SER A 192 -13.36 1.07 -8.83
CA SER A 192 -12.83 0.65 -7.52
C SER A 192 -12.01 1.78 -6.86
N THR A 193 -11.81 1.72 -5.54
CA THR A 193 -10.95 2.71 -4.85
C THR A 193 -9.52 2.66 -5.36
N LEU A 194 -8.98 1.47 -5.65
CA LEU A 194 -7.65 1.32 -6.24
C LEU A 194 -7.59 1.91 -7.65
N ASP A 195 -8.59 1.66 -8.50
CA ASP A 195 -8.63 2.24 -9.86
C ASP A 195 -8.69 3.76 -9.80
N LEU A 196 -9.49 4.32 -8.89
CA LEU A 196 -9.55 5.75 -8.67
C LEU A 196 -8.17 6.32 -8.27
N LEU A 197 -7.51 5.70 -7.28
CA LEU A 197 -6.17 6.12 -6.85
C LEU A 197 -5.14 5.97 -7.98
N PHE A 198 -5.27 4.93 -8.82
CA PHE A 198 -4.39 4.69 -9.95
C PHE A 198 -4.55 5.80 -11.00
N LEU A 199 -5.78 6.16 -11.33
CA LEU A 199 -6.08 7.28 -12.22
C LEU A 199 -5.48 8.57 -11.65
N ILE A 200 -5.61 8.81 -10.34
CA ILE A 200 -5.02 9.96 -9.63
C ILE A 200 -3.51 9.99 -9.76
N ASN A 201 -2.84 8.87 -9.52
CA ASN A 201 -1.39 8.76 -9.68
C ASN A 201 -0.95 9.01 -11.13
N LYS A 202 -1.67 8.44 -12.10
CA LYS A 202 -1.30 8.47 -13.53
C LYS A 202 -1.55 9.83 -14.20
N PHE A 203 -2.67 10.47 -13.90
CA PHE A 203 -3.14 11.65 -14.62
C PHE A 203 -3.02 12.94 -13.79
N GLY A 204 -2.93 12.85 -12.46
CA GLY A 204 -2.74 14.00 -11.58
C GLY A 204 -3.76 15.11 -11.84
N SER A 205 -3.27 16.33 -12.11
CA SER A 205 -4.12 17.50 -12.38
C SER A 205 -4.96 17.38 -13.66
N ASN A 206 -4.57 16.54 -14.63
CA ASN A 206 -5.32 16.34 -15.87
C ASN A 206 -6.67 15.65 -15.64
N LEU A 207 -6.86 14.95 -14.51
CA LEU A 207 -8.19 14.42 -14.17
C LEU A 207 -9.21 15.53 -14.01
N SER A 208 -8.80 16.67 -13.45
CA SER A 208 -9.73 17.79 -13.21
C SER A 208 -10.22 18.46 -14.49
N SER A 209 -9.52 18.28 -15.60
CA SER A 209 -9.92 18.80 -16.92
C SER A 209 -10.85 17.86 -17.69
N GLY A 210 -11.06 16.62 -17.22
CA GLY A 210 -11.89 15.64 -17.91
C GLY A 210 -11.25 15.06 -19.18
N CYS A 211 -9.97 15.35 -19.45
CA CYS A 211 -9.24 14.85 -20.61
C CYS A 211 -8.47 13.57 -20.26
N PHE A 212 -9.20 12.51 -19.93
CA PHE A 212 -8.63 11.20 -19.66
C PHE A 212 -9.64 10.11 -20.05
N ASP A 213 -9.11 8.99 -20.53
CA ASP A 213 -9.88 7.81 -20.88
C ASP A 213 -9.03 6.58 -20.56
N TYR A 214 -9.64 5.57 -19.95
CA TYR A 214 -8.97 4.37 -19.49
C TYR A 214 -9.98 3.25 -19.29
N GLU A 215 -9.59 2.00 -19.59
CA GLU A 215 -10.47 0.82 -19.54
C GLU A 215 -11.22 0.65 -18.21
N VAL A 216 -10.60 1.04 -17.09
CA VAL A 216 -11.24 0.99 -15.75
C VAL A 216 -12.46 1.91 -15.60
N LEU A 217 -12.71 2.80 -16.57
CA LEU A 217 -13.84 3.73 -16.60
C LEU A 217 -14.99 3.26 -17.50
N ASP A 218 -14.86 2.12 -18.18
CA ASP A 218 -15.88 1.65 -19.13
C ASP A 218 -17.25 1.47 -18.46
N VAL A 219 -17.29 0.89 -17.26
CA VAL A 219 -18.52 0.72 -16.48
C VAL A 219 -19.13 2.08 -16.13
N PHE A 220 -18.30 3.01 -15.66
CA PHE A 220 -18.73 4.38 -15.36
C PHE A 220 -19.27 5.09 -16.60
N HIS A 221 -18.60 4.96 -17.74
CA HIS A 221 -19.02 5.56 -19.00
C HIS A 221 -20.36 4.98 -19.47
N ASN A 222 -20.54 3.66 -19.40
CA ASN A 222 -21.79 3.02 -19.76
C ASN A 222 -22.96 3.48 -18.89
N ILE A 223 -22.77 3.58 -17.57
CA ILE A 223 -23.80 4.09 -16.64
C ILE A 223 -24.13 5.55 -16.97
N PHE A 224 -23.11 6.39 -17.14
CA PHE A 224 -23.32 7.82 -17.43
C PHE A 224 -24.03 8.04 -18.78
N ASP A 225 -23.68 7.27 -19.80
CA ASP A 225 -24.24 7.43 -21.14
C ASP A 225 -25.69 6.94 -21.23
N GLN A 226 -26.17 6.20 -20.22
CA GLN A 226 -27.58 5.78 -20.06
C GLN A 226 -28.42 6.78 -19.25
N LYS A 227 -27.87 7.94 -18.84
CA LYS A 227 -28.64 8.90 -18.05
C LYS A 227 -29.89 9.39 -18.80
N PRO A 228 -30.99 9.70 -18.10
CA PRO A 228 -32.14 10.35 -18.70
C PRO A 228 -31.82 11.71 -19.34
N ASP A 229 -32.52 12.07 -20.42
CA ASP A 229 -32.26 13.29 -21.21
C ASP A 229 -32.43 14.59 -20.40
N ASN A 230 -33.34 14.59 -19.41
CA ASN A 230 -33.62 15.71 -18.52
C ASN A 230 -32.47 16.01 -17.54
N ILE A 231 -31.60 15.05 -17.24
CA ILE A 231 -30.52 15.22 -16.27
C ILE A 231 -29.38 16.06 -16.88
N ASN A 232 -29.24 17.33 -16.49
CA ASN A 232 -28.22 18.23 -17.06
C ASN A 232 -26.96 18.34 -16.19
N ILE A 233 -26.13 17.30 -16.21
CA ILE A 233 -24.87 17.24 -15.49
C ILE A 233 -23.73 16.75 -16.40
N SER A 234 -22.50 17.22 -16.15
CA SER A 234 -21.33 16.78 -16.92
C SER A 234 -20.66 15.57 -16.29
N LYS A 235 -20.11 14.69 -17.13
CA LYS A 235 -19.40 13.46 -16.74
C LYS A 235 -18.30 13.72 -15.70
N ILE A 236 -17.54 14.81 -15.87
CA ILE A 236 -16.49 15.21 -14.92
C ILE A 236 -17.02 15.60 -13.54
N LEU A 237 -18.23 16.17 -13.43
CA LEU A 237 -18.81 16.51 -12.12
C LEU A 237 -19.21 15.26 -11.36
N ILE A 238 -19.81 14.28 -12.05
CA ILE A 238 -20.11 12.97 -11.45
C ILE A 238 -18.82 12.26 -11.03
N PHE A 239 -17.78 12.27 -11.88
CA PHE A 239 -16.50 11.66 -11.52
C PHE A 239 -15.84 12.33 -10.30
N LYS A 240 -15.93 13.66 -10.18
CA LYS A 240 -15.50 14.40 -8.97
C LYS A 240 -16.30 14.01 -7.74
N TRP A 241 -17.61 13.79 -7.88
CA TRP A 241 -18.45 13.29 -6.80
C TRP A 241 -18.09 11.88 -6.37
N ILE A 242 -17.92 10.94 -7.31
CA ILE A 242 -17.41 9.58 -7.01
C ILE A 242 -16.08 9.66 -6.26
N SER A 243 -15.18 10.54 -6.73
CA SER A 243 -13.88 10.77 -6.09
C SER A 243 -14.00 11.28 -4.66
N SER A 244 -14.92 12.24 -4.43
CA SER A 244 -15.23 12.79 -3.11
C SER A 244 -15.80 11.73 -2.18
N GLU A 245 -16.83 11.00 -2.60
CA GLU A 245 -17.51 9.99 -1.79
C GLU A 245 -16.57 8.84 -1.41
N LYS A 246 -15.77 8.34 -2.36
CA LYS A 246 -14.80 7.26 -2.07
C LYS A 246 -13.71 7.71 -1.13
N LEU A 247 -13.13 8.90 -1.37
CA LEU A 247 -11.97 9.36 -0.62
C LEU A 247 -12.32 10.07 0.69
N HIS A 248 -13.60 10.36 0.94
CA HIS A 248 -14.05 10.96 2.20
C HIS A 248 -13.68 10.10 3.42
N ARG A 249 -13.81 8.77 3.31
CA ARG A 249 -13.48 7.84 4.41
C ARG A 249 -11.99 7.82 4.79
N TYR A 250 -11.12 8.31 3.89
CA TYR A 250 -9.68 8.37 4.09
C TYR A 250 -9.17 9.80 4.37
N ALA A 251 -10.09 10.76 4.56
CA ALA A 251 -9.75 12.19 4.65
C ALA A 251 -8.68 12.49 5.71
N ASP A 252 -8.74 11.82 6.86
CA ASP A 252 -7.82 12.02 7.98
C ASP A 252 -6.53 11.18 7.87
N GLN A 253 -6.43 10.29 6.87
CA GLN A 253 -5.25 9.44 6.66
C GLN A 253 -4.21 10.10 5.77
N PHE A 254 -4.66 10.93 4.81
CA PHE A 254 -3.80 11.60 3.83
C PHE A 254 -2.68 12.37 4.48
N ASN A 255 -1.52 12.38 3.83
CA ASN A 255 -0.39 13.20 4.27
C ASN A 255 -0.60 14.66 3.86
N ASN A 256 0.11 15.57 4.52
CA ASN A 256 0.15 16.98 4.13
C ASN A 256 0.83 17.19 2.77
N LYS A 257 1.70 16.25 2.38
CA LYS A 257 2.44 16.28 1.12
C LYS A 257 2.71 14.87 0.65
N THR A 258 2.61 14.63 -0.65
CA THR A 258 3.02 13.37 -1.26
C THR A 258 4.52 13.11 -1.08
N SER A 259 4.86 11.88 -0.67
CA SER A 259 6.24 11.44 -0.55
C SER A 259 6.99 11.57 -1.89
N LYS A 260 8.30 11.82 -1.84
CA LYS A 260 9.09 12.02 -3.05
C LYS A 260 9.22 10.72 -3.84
N PHE A 261 9.20 10.83 -5.17
CA PHE A 261 9.20 9.69 -6.09
C PHE A 261 8.14 8.63 -5.76
N PHE A 262 7.04 9.05 -5.11
CA PHE A 262 5.93 8.19 -4.79
C PHE A 262 5.31 7.63 -6.08
N ASP A 263 5.27 6.32 -6.16
CA ASP A 263 4.66 5.56 -7.23
C ASP A 263 4.28 4.18 -6.69
N TRP A 264 3.30 3.56 -7.29
CA TRP A 264 2.79 2.28 -6.83
C TRP A 264 2.11 1.53 -7.97
N GLY A 265 1.95 0.23 -7.80
CA GLY A 265 1.29 -0.61 -8.78
C GLY A 265 0.77 -1.90 -8.16
N THR A 266 -0.19 -2.50 -8.86
CA THR A 266 -0.77 -3.79 -8.49
C THR A 266 -1.05 -4.60 -9.76
N ASN A 267 -0.95 -5.92 -9.64
CA ASN A 267 -1.42 -6.89 -10.61
C ASN A 267 -2.10 -8.04 -9.85
N GLU A 268 -2.54 -9.09 -10.55
CA GLU A 268 -3.29 -10.20 -9.94
C GLU A 268 -2.58 -10.87 -8.76
N ASN A 269 -1.24 -10.84 -8.72
CA ASN A 269 -0.44 -11.59 -7.76
C ASN A 269 0.51 -10.74 -6.91
N HIS A 270 0.80 -9.50 -7.31
CA HIS A 270 1.81 -8.66 -6.68
C HIS A 270 1.36 -7.22 -6.59
N ASN A 271 1.78 -6.56 -5.52
CA ASN A 271 1.62 -5.13 -5.33
C ASN A 271 2.96 -4.54 -4.90
N TRP A 272 3.12 -3.24 -5.12
CA TRP A 272 4.30 -2.54 -4.66
C TRP A 272 3.99 -1.05 -4.47
N ILE A 273 4.68 -0.45 -3.52
CA ILE A 273 4.76 1.00 -3.34
C ILE A 273 6.23 1.36 -3.27
N LYS A 274 6.64 2.43 -3.95
CA LYS A 274 8.00 2.96 -3.88
C LYS A 274 7.98 4.46 -3.63
N THR A 275 8.98 4.93 -2.89
CA THR A 275 9.34 6.34 -2.75
C THR A 275 10.85 6.47 -3.03
N GLU A 276 11.43 7.65 -2.76
CA GLU A 276 12.89 7.86 -2.79
C GLU A 276 13.64 6.85 -1.90
N ASP A 277 13.10 6.59 -0.71
CA ASP A 277 13.80 5.94 0.40
C ASP A 277 13.07 4.69 0.92
N LEU A 278 12.02 4.24 0.23
CA LEU A 278 11.18 3.16 0.71
C LEU A 278 10.68 2.30 -0.44
N PHE A 279 10.73 0.99 -0.24
CA PHE A 279 10.04 0.01 -1.08
C PHE A 279 9.17 -0.90 -0.22
N ILE A 280 7.89 -1.04 -0.56
CA ILE A 280 6.92 -1.80 0.20
C ILE A 280 6.25 -2.83 -0.70
N THR A 281 6.02 -4.02 -0.16
CA THR A 281 5.03 -4.98 -0.65
C THR A 281 4.09 -5.35 0.49
N VAL A 282 2.80 -5.54 0.20
CA VAL A 282 1.79 -6.00 1.16
C VAL A 282 1.46 -7.46 0.87
N LEU A 283 1.55 -8.31 1.90
CA LEU A 283 1.47 -9.76 1.80
C LEU A 283 0.44 -10.30 2.80
N GLY A 284 -0.40 -11.23 2.36
CA GLY A 284 -1.39 -11.86 3.23
C GLY A 284 -0.78 -12.96 4.10
N LYS A 285 -0.91 -12.90 5.43
CA LYS A 285 -0.34 -13.89 6.39
C LYS A 285 -0.80 -15.33 6.10
N LYS A 286 -1.96 -15.54 5.47
CA LYS A 286 -2.48 -16.87 5.08
C LYS A 286 -1.94 -17.37 3.74
N ASP A 287 -1.72 -16.46 2.80
CA ASP A 287 -1.35 -16.80 1.42
C ASP A 287 0.17 -16.86 1.24
N THR A 288 0.93 -16.19 2.10
CA THR A 288 2.38 -16.04 1.96
C THR A 288 3.10 -16.55 3.22
N PRO A 289 3.73 -17.73 3.16
CA PRO A 289 4.67 -18.16 4.18
C PRO A 289 5.86 -17.19 4.26
N ILE A 290 6.43 -17.02 5.44
CA ILE A 290 7.54 -16.08 5.66
C ILE A 290 8.78 -16.47 4.84
N SER A 291 8.96 -17.77 4.57
CA SER A 291 10.02 -18.28 3.67
C SER A 291 9.94 -17.76 2.26
N ASP A 292 8.78 -17.30 1.82
CA ASP A 292 8.58 -16.82 0.46
C ASP A 292 8.73 -15.29 0.33
N ILE A 293 8.84 -14.55 1.45
CA ILE A 293 9.04 -13.09 1.44
C ILE A 293 10.18 -12.64 0.51
N PRO A 294 11.38 -13.25 0.51
CA PRO A 294 12.45 -12.86 -0.41
C PRO A 294 12.04 -12.95 -1.89
N ASN A 295 11.31 -14.00 -2.26
CA ASN A 295 10.85 -14.20 -3.64
C ASN A 295 9.75 -13.19 -3.97
N GLN A 296 8.80 -12.99 -3.07
CA GLN A 296 7.72 -12.01 -3.25
C GLN A 296 8.26 -10.59 -3.42
N LEU A 297 9.27 -10.22 -2.63
CA LEU A 297 9.99 -8.95 -2.78
C LEU A 297 10.67 -8.84 -4.14
N LEU A 298 11.33 -9.90 -4.60
CA LEU A 298 11.97 -9.93 -5.90
C LEU A 298 10.97 -9.76 -7.05
N GLU A 299 9.83 -10.44 -6.98
CA GLU A 299 8.75 -10.32 -7.96
C GLU A 299 8.15 -8.91 -7.94
N ALA A 300 7.86 -8.36 -6.76
CA ALA A 300 7.37 -6.98 -6.60
C ALA A 300 8.35 -5.96 -7.19
N LEU A 301 9.66 -6.09 -6.89
CA LEU A 301 10.72 -5.25 -7.45
C LEU A 301 10.77 -5.36 -8.98
N SER A 302 10.64 -6.57 -9.52
CA SER A 302 10.60 -6.80 -10.97
C SER A 302 9.40 -6.11 -11.62
N ASN A 303 8.23 -6.16 -10.98
CA ASN A 303 7.01 -5.52 -11.47
C ASN A 303 7.06 -3.99 -11.34
N SER A 304 7.76 -3.45 -10.35
CA SER A 304 7.90 -1.99 -10.17
C SER A 304 8.68 -1.27 -11.28
N LYS A 305 9.36 -2.03 -12.14
CA LYS A 305 10.16 -1.51 -13.26
C LYS A 305 9.37 -1.30 -14.55
N THR A 306 8.20 -1.91 -14.72
CA THR A 306 7.42 -1.78 -15.96
C THR A 306 6.85 -0.36 -16.16
N THR A 307 6.91 0.49 -15.13
CA THR A 307 6.59 1.92 -15.21
C THR A 307 7.88 2.75 -15.24
N SER A 308 8.42 2.94 -16.44
CA SER A 308 9.38 3.96 -16.92
C SER A 308 10.42 4.56 -15.96
N ALA A 309 11.69 4.41 -16.36
CA ALA A 309 12.83 5.30 -16.05
C ALA A 309 13.47 5.20 -14.65
N GLN A 310 14.22 4.12 -14.39
CA GLN A 310 15.31 4.16 -13.39
C GLN A 310 16.44 3.15 -13.71
N THR A 311 16.95 3.20 -14.95
CA THR A 311 18.21 2.53 -15.35
C THR A 311 19.46 3.26 -14.81
N TYR A 312 19.32 4.35 -14.05
CA TYR A 312 20.44 5.22 -13.68
C TYR A 312 21.24 4.76 -12.45
N PHE A 313 20.66 4.04 -11.49
CA PHE A 313 21.36 3.68 -10.24
C PHE A 313 22.40 2.56 -10.38
N ILE A 314 22.31 1.71 -11.41
CA ILE A 314 23.26 0.59 -11.59
C ILE A 314 24.54 1.06 -12.31
N LYS A 315 24.58 2.27 -12.88
CA LYS A 315 25.77 2.78 -13.61
C LYS A 315 26.81 3.50 -12.73
N THR A 316 26.51 3.82 -11.47
CA THR A 316 27.40 4.62 -10.61
C THR A 316 28.23 3.81 -9.60
N GLN A 317 28.22 2.47 -9.67
CA GLN A 317 29.11 1.61 -8.88
C GLN A 317 30.07 0.75 -9.74
N LYS A 318 30.60 1.31 -10.83
CA LYS A 318 31.79 0.77 -11.49
C LYS A 318 32.91 1.79 -11.52
#